data_AF-A0A8T3QJM8-F1
#
_entry.id   AF-A0A8T3QJM8-F1
#
_cell.length_a   1.000
_cell.length_b   1.000
_cell.length_c   1.000
_cell.angle_alpha   90.00
_cell.angle_beta   90.00
_cell.angle_gamma   90.00
#
_symmetry.space_group_name_H-M   'P 1'
#
loop_
_entity.id
_entity.type
_entity.pdbx_description
1 polymer ?
#
loop_
_entity_poly.entity_id
_entity_poly.type
_entity_poly.pdbx_seq_one_letter_code
_entity_poly.pdbx_strand_id
1 'polypeptide(L)'
;MAEQKTNEDRDFPTAVSEPGERGTAGAQGTAGQALSIGGTGGGTGDGEHHAAKAHGMPATVDTSLPGTRDELMTLHAAARARRNGAPLGGDAFRAAVDELARIEIRIAAIDRAADPPLG
;
A
#
# COMPACT_ATOMS: atom_id res chain seq x y z
N MET A 1 16.40 -4.51 -50.22
CA MET A 1 16.49 -3.40 -49.25
C MET A 1 15.16 -3.35 -48.52
N ALA A 2 15.20 -3.45 -47.20
CA ALA A 2 14.07 -3.76 -46.35
C ALA A 2 13.01 -2.64 -46.31
N GLU A 3 11.75 -3.07 -46.28
CA GLU A 3 10.55 -2.31 -45.95
C GLU A 3 10.57 -1.82 -44.50
N GLN A 4 9.94 -0.66 -44.28
CA GLN A 4 8.98 -0.33 -43.21
C GLN A 4 9.05 1.17 -42.92
N LYS A 5 8.16 1.94 -43.57
CA LYS A 5 7.90 3.33 -43.27
C LYS A 5 6.52 3.44 -42.60
N THR A 6 6.55 4.12 -41.45
CA THR A 6 5.50 4.91 -40.80
C THR A 6 4.21 4.20 -40.38
N ASN A 7 4.20 3.79 -39.11
CA ASN A 7 2.99 3.58 -38.31
C ASN A 7 2.31 4.95 -38.05
N GLU A 8 1.72 5.52 -39.10
CA GLU A 8 0.62 6.48 -39.02
C GLU A 8 -0.63 5.64 -38.77
N ASP A 9 -1.07 5.55 -37.52
CA ASP A 9 -2.43 5.13 -37.09
C ASP A 9 -2.44 4.93 -35.57
N ARG A 10 -2.25 6.03 -34.83
CA ARG A 10 -2.69 6.09 -33.43
C ARG A 10 -3.76 7.15 -33.30
N ASP A 11 -4.88 6.88 -33.94
CA ASP A 11 -6.17 7.49 -33.61
C ASP A 11 -6.55 7.07 -32.19
N PHE A 12 -6.30 7.96 -31.24
CA PHE A 12 -6.87 7.89 -29.90
C PHE A 12 -8.30 8.44 -29.97
N PRO A 13 -9.36 7.64 -29.71
CA PRO A 13 -10.67 8.23 -29.50
C PRO A 13 -10.69 8.95 -28.15
N THR A 14 -10.67 10.28 -28.19
CA THR A 14 -11.02 11.15 -27.07
C THR A 14 -12.50 10.95 -26.72
N ALA A 15 -12.78 10.07 -25.75
CA ALA A 15 -14.08 10.01 -25.10
C ALA A 15 -14.23 11.24 -24.18
N VAL A 16 -14.76 12.32 -24.75
CA VAL A 16 -15.38 13.44 -24.01
C VAL A 16 -16.56 12.87 -23.21
N SER A 17 -16.43 12.81 -21.88
CA SER A 17 -17.57 12.55 -21.00
C SER A 17 -18.29 13.87 -20.75
N GLU A 18 -19.52 13.98 -21.26
CA GLU A 18 -20.39 15.14 -21.02
C GLU A 18 -20.86 15.20 -19.56
N PRO A 19 -20.88 16.38 -18.91
CA PRO A 19 -21.48 16.55 -17.61
C PRO A 19 -22.98 16.85 -17.77
N GLY A 20 -23.81 15.83 -17.68
CA GLY A 20 -25.25 16.01 -17.71
C GLY A 20 -26.00 14.75 -17.31
N GLU A 21 -26.37 14.64 -16.03
CA GLU A 21 -27.77 14.53 -15.63
C GLU A 21 -27.90 14.51 -14.10
N ARG A 22 -28.60 15.51 -13.59
CA ARG A 22 -28.99 15.66 -12.19
C ARG A 22 -30.18 14.73 -11.91
N GLY A 23 -29.95 13.65 -11.16
CA GLY A 23 -31.02 12.94 -10.48
C GLY A 23 -31.61 13.80 -9.36
N THR A 24 -32.90 14.06 -9.41
CA THR A 24 -33.64 14.87 -8.43
C THR A 24 -34.33 14.00 -7.39
N ALA A 25 -34.27 14.49 -6.15
CA ALA A 25 -35.23 14.33 -5.05
C ALA A 25 -35.64 12.91 -4.59
N GLY A 26 -35.10 12.54 -3.43
CA GLY A 26 -35.81 11.75 -2.41
C GLY A 26 -35.64 12.45 -1.06
N ALA A 27 -36.49 13.42 -0.76
CA ALA A 27 -36.54 14.13 0.51
C ALA A 27 -37.61 13.50 1.40
N GLN A 28 -37.23 12.91 2.54
CA GLN A 28 -37.90 12.85 3.87
C GLN A 28 -36.84 12.24 4.82
N GLY A 29 -36.25 12.84 5.86
CA GLY A 29 -36.70 13.88 6.78
C GLY A 29 -37.19 13.24 8.08
N THR A 30 -36.33 13.02 9.09
CA THR A 30 -36.67 13.22 10.52
C THR A 30 -35.41 13.48 11.34
N ALA A 31 -35.47 14.52 12.16
CA ALA A 31 -34.43 15.01 13.03
C ALA A 31 -34.10 14.09 14.22
N GLY A 32 -32.87 14.25 14.71
CA GLY A 32 -32.58 14.25 16.13
C GLY A 32 -32.43 12.90 16.82
N GLN A 33 -31.18 12.46 16.98
CA GLN A 33 -30.73 12.04 18.31
C GLN A 33 -29.21 12.18 18.43
N ALA A 34 -28.79 13.18 19.18
CA ALA A 34 -27.46 13.19 19.76
C ALA A 34 -27.38 11.99 20.71
N LEU A 35 -26.45 11.06 20.46
CA LEU A 35 -26.04 10.06 21.43
C LEU A 35 -24.54 10.26 21.71
N SER A 36 -24.26 11.15 22.66
CA SER A 36 -23.14 10.91 23.55
C SER A 36 -23.44 9.63 24.32
N ILE A 37 -22.59 8.62 24.16
CA ILE A 37 -22.49 7.52 25.12
C ILE A 37 -21.02 7.36 25.47
N GLY A 38 -20.60 8.11 26.50
CA GLY A 38 -19.69 7.53 27.47
C GLY A 38 -20.50 6.58 28.35
N GLY A 39 -19.95 5.41 28.65
CA GLY A 39 -20.48 4.56 29.70
C GLY A 39 -20.54 3.08 29.36
N THR A 40 -19.43 2.39 29.67
CA THR A 40 -19.40 1.12 30.43
C THR A 40 -20.64 0.22 30.35
N GLY A 41 -20.52 -0.87 29.61
CA GLY A 41 -21.40 -2.03 29.75
C GLY A 41 -20.62 -3.29 29.39
N GLY A 42 -20.22 -4.04 30.42
CA GLY A 42 -19.52 -5.31 30.28
C GLY A 42 -20.35 -6.31 29.47
N GLY A 43 -19.81 -6.73 28.34
CA GLY A 43 -20.14 -8.02 27.74
C GLY A 43 -19.16 -9.04 28.29
N THR A 44 -19.60 -9.84 29.25
CA THR A 44 -19.03 -11.16 29.54
C THR A 44 -19.30 -12.04 28.33
N GLY A 45 -18.51 -11.84 27.29
CA GLY A 45 -18.31 -12.80 26.24
C GLY A 45 -16.90 -13.31 26.44
N ASP A 46 -16.76 -14.45 27.11
CA ASP A 46 -15.57 -15.31 27.05
C ASP A 46 -15.46 -15.90 25.64
N GLY A 47 -15.47 -15.03 24.63
CA GLY A 47 -15.04 -15.33 23.30
C GLY A 47 -13.53 -15.51 23.41
N GLU A 48 -13.13 -16.76 23.61
CA GLU A 48 -11.77 -17.24 23.43
C GLU A 48 -11.30 -16.79 22.04
N HIS A 49 -10.77 -15.57 21.96
CA HIS A 49 -10.05 -15.09 20.80
C HIS A 49 -8.79 -15.95 20.75
N HIS A 50 -8.86 -17.10 20.08
CA HIS A 50 -7.70 -17.93 19.86
C HIS A 50 -6.61 -17.04 19.31
N ALA A 51 -5.58 -16.77 20.13
CA ALA A 51 -4.41 -16.04 19.71
C ALA A 51 -3.91 -16.76 18.46
N ALA A 52 -4.11 -16.13 17.30
CA ALA A 52 -3.69 -16.70 16.04
C ALA A 52 -2.19 -16.92 16.18
N LYS A 53 -1.76 -18.18 16.29
CA LYS A 53 -0.34 -18.52 16.31
C LYS A 53 0.25 -17.90 15.06
N ALA A 54 1.10 -16.91 15.24
CA ALA A 54 1.84 -16.30 14.15
C ALA A 54 2.75 -17.37 13.56
N HIS A 55 2.26 -18.08 12.54
CA HIS A 55 3.07 -18.96 11.71
C HIS A 55 3.88 -18.09 10.74
N GLY A 56 4.82 -17.31 11.29
CA GLY A 56 5.72 -16.46 10.54
C GLY A 56 7.14 -16.70 11.00
N MET A 57 7.96 -17.32 10.15
CA MET A 57 9.40 -17.29 10.37
C MET A 57 9.86 -15.83 10.44
N PRO A 58 10.72 -15.45 11.40
CA PRO A 58 11.20 -14.09 11.49
C PRO A 58 11.97 -13.76 10.21
N ALA A 59 11.57 -12.68 9.53
CA ALA A 59 12.32 -12.16 8.40
C ALA A 59 13.72 -11.74 8.85
N THR A 60 14.75 -12.13 8.11
CA THR A 60 16.14 -11.71 8.36
C THR A 60 16.32 -10.23 8.08
N VAL A 61 16.77 -9.48 9.09
CA VAL A 61 17.05 -8.05 8.99
C VAL A 61 18.46 -7.83 8.46
N ASP A 62 18.59 -7.14 7.32
CA ASP A 62 19.87 -6.76 6.74
C ASP A 62 20.42 -5.51 7.48
N THR A 63 21.39 -5.71 8.36
CA THR A 63 22.03 -4.62 9.14
C THR A 63 23.12 -3.89 8.38
N SER A 64 23.44 -4.28 7.14
CA SER A 64 24.38 -3.55 6.30
C SER A 64 23.75 -2.30 5.66
N LEU A 65 22.42 -2.22 5.66
CA LEU A 65 21.67 -1.05 5.21
C LEU A 65 21.73 0.10 6.23
N PRO A 66 21.44 1.35 5.80
CA PRO A 66 21.40 2.50 6.68
C PRO A 66 20.55 2.31 7.95
N GLY A 67 20.94 3.00 9.01
CA GLY A 67 20.36 2.87 10.34
C GLY A 67 19.17 3.78 10.62
N THR A 68 18.89 4.75 9.75
CA THR A 68 17.81 5.71 9.93
C THR A 68 16.66 5.48 8.96
N ARG A 69 15.45 5.81 9.40
CA ARG A 69 14.24 5.68 8.59
C ARG A 69 14.28 6.55 7.34
N ASP A 70 14.75 7.78 7.44
CA ASP A 70 14.75 8.74 6.33
C ASP A 70 15.71 8.34 5.20
N GLU A 71 16.90 7.84 5.55
CA GLU A 71 17.85 7.28 4.58
C GLU A 71 17.24 6.06 3.86
N LEU A 72 16.56 5.19 4.60
CA LEU A 72 15.89 4.02 4.02
C LEU A 72 14.72 4.40 3.11
N MET A 73 13.96 5.45 3.43
CA MET A 73 12.89 5.95 2.55
C MET A 73 13.46 6.52 1.23
N THR A 74 14.63 7.16 1.30
CA THR A 74 15.34 7.63 0.10
C THR A 74 15.79 6.45 -0.77
N LEU A 75 16.35 5.40 -0.17
CA LEU A 75 16.72 4.17 -0.88
C LEU A 75 15.50 3.44 -1.45
N HIS A 76 14.38 3.39 -0.70
CA HIS A 76 13.13 2.78 -1.13
C HIS A 76 12.57 3.46 -2.39
N ALA A 77 12.52 4.80 -2.38
CA ALA A 77 12.08 5.57 -3.54
C ALA A 77 12.95 5.29 -4.78
N ALA A 78 14.27 5.22 -4.61
CA ALA A 78 15.20 4.89 -5.68
C ALA A 78 15.02 3.45 -6.21
N ALA A 79 14.84 2.47 -5.33
CA ALA A 79 14.57 1.08 -5.69
C ALA A 79 13.22 0.93 -6.43
N ARG A 80 12.19 1.67 -5.98
CA ARG A 80 10.89 1.72 -6.64
C ARG A 80 10.99 2.33 -8.03
N ALA A 81 11.77 3.39 -8.21
CA ALA A 81 12.03 3.97 -9.52
C ALA A 81 12.73 2.96 -10.45
N ARG A 82 13.76 2.25 -9.96
CA ARG A 82 14.42 1.16 -10.72
C ARG A 82 13.44 0.07 -11.12
N ARG A 83 12.62 -0.43 -10.19
CA ARG A 83 11.60 -1.45 -10.46
C ARG A 83 10.62 -1.02 -11.55
N ASN A 84 10.12 0.21 -11.46
CA ASN A 84 9.12 0.73 -12.40
C ASN A 84 9.70 0.99 -13.80
N GLY A 85 11.00 1.28 -13.90
CA GLY A 85 11.70 1.45 -15.18
C GLY A 85 12.18 0.14 -15.82
N ALA A 86 12.13 -0.98 -15.10
CA ALA A 86 12.62 -2.27 -15.59
C ALA A 86 11.53 -3.04 -16.37
N PRO A 87 11.91 -3.82 -17.41
CA PRO A 87 11.00 -4.74 -18.06
C PRO A 87 10.43 -5.75 -17.07
N LEU A 88 9.11 -5.90 -17.06
CA LEU A 88 8.43 -6.83 -16.16
C LEU A 88 8.95 -8.26 -16.34
N GLY A 89 9.20 -8.94 -15.22
CA GLY A 89 9.68 -10.33 -15.19
C GLY A 89 11.17 -10.51 -15.51
N GLY A 90 11.86 -9.46 -15.97
CA GLY A 90 13.30 -9.47 -16.22
C GLY A 90 14.14 -9.41 -14.94
N ASP A 91 15.43 -9.73 -15.05
CA ASP A 91 16.34 -9.81 -13.91
C ASP A 91 16.48 -8.47 -13.18
N ALA A 92 16.51 -7.36 -13.92
CA ALA A 92 16.53 -6.02 -13.32
C ALA A 92 15.27 -5.73 -12.48
N PHE A 93 14.10 -6.20 -12.91
CA PHE A 93 12.87 -6.07 -12.15
C PHE A 93 12.92 -6.91 -10.87
N ARG A 94 13.36 -8.17 -10.98
CA ARG A 94 13.49 -9.09 -9.83
C ARG A 94 14.48 -8.56 -8.80
N ALA A 95 15.66 -8.12 -9.24
CA ALA A 95 16.67 -7.53 -8.38
C ALA A 95 16.15 -6.28 -7.66
N ALA A 96 15.39 -5.42 -8.34
CA ALA A 96 14.79 -4.23 -7.73
C ALA A 96 13.68 -4.58 -6.73
N VAL A 97 12.91 -5.66 -6.96
CA VAL A 97 11.92 -6.18 -5.99
C VAL A 97 12.61 -6.73 -4.75
N ASP A 98 13.66 -7.53 -4.92
CA ASP A 98 14.41 -8.12 -3.80
C ASP A 98 15.10 -7.03 -2.95
N GLU A 99 15.65 -6.02 -3.61
CA GLU A 99 16.20 -4.84 -2.93
C GLU A 99 15.13 -4.10 -2.13
N LEU A 100 13.96 -3.86 -2.74
CA LEU A 100 12.84 -3.17 -2.10
C LEU A 100 12.33 -3.93 -0.87
N ALA A 101 12.21 -5.25 -0.95
CA ALA A 101 11.83 -6.11 0.17
C ALA A 101 12.84 -6.04 1.34
N ARG A 102 14.15 -6.05 1.06
CA ARG A 102 15.19 -5.90 2.09
C ARG A 102 15.09 -4.56 2.81
N ILE A 103 14.85 -3.47 2.06
CA ILE A 103 14.69 -2.13 2.62
C ILE A 103 13.44 -2.07 3.51
N GLU A 104 12.30 -2.63 3.09
CA GLU A 104 11.06 -2.64 3.86
C GLU A 104 11.17 -3.42 5.17
N ILE A 105 11.86 -4.57 5.17
CA ILE A 105 12.14 -5.34 6.39
C ILE A 105 12.99 -4.50 7.35
N ARG A 106 13.99 -3.78 6.85
CA ARG A 106 14.84 -2.92 7.69
C ARG A 106 14.06 -1.74 8.29
N ILE A 107 13.18 -1.11 7.52
CA ILE A 107 12.27 -0.06 8.00
C ILE A 107 11.36 -0.62 9.11
N ALA A 108 10.71 -1.76 8.86
CA ALA A 108 9.83 -2.40 9.85
C ALA A 108 10.57 -2.76 11.15
N ALA A 109 11.85 -3.15 11.05
CA ALA A 109 12.68 -3.40 12.23
C ALA A 109 12.97 -2.13 13.05
N ILE A 110 13.23 -1.00 12.38
CA ILE A 110 13.41 0.30 13.04
C ILE A 110 12.10 0.78 13.66
N ASP A 111 10.99 0.70 12.92
CA ASP A 111 9.67 1.14 13.39
C ASP A 111 9.24 0.31 14.62
N ARG A 112 9.43 -1.02 14.60
CA ARG A 112 9.16 -1.89 15.76
C ARG A 112 10.05 -1.59 16.97
N ALA A 113 11.30 -1.18 16.74
CA ALA A 113 12.18 -0.79 17.84
C ALA A 113 11.75 0.53 18.48
N ALA A 114 11.15 1.44 17.70
CA ALA A 114 10.61 2.70 18.17
C ALA A 114 9.26 2.54 18.89
N ASP A 115 8.39 1.64 18.40
CA ASP A 115 7.08 1.33 18.96
C ASP A 115 6.88 -0.20 19.08
N PRO A 116 7.30 -0.81 20.21
CA PRO A 116 7.23 -2.25 20.40
C PRO A 116 5.79 -2.71 20.68
N PRO A 117 5.38 -3.90 20.18
CA PRO A 117 4.05 -4.43 20.45
C PRO A 117 3.84 -4.69 21.95
N LEU A 118 2.66 -4.31 22.46
CA LEU A 118 2.21 -4.67 23.80
C LEU A 118 1.95 -6.18 23.81
N GLY A 119 2.72 -6.91 24.63
CA GLY A 119 2.72 -8.38 24.68
C GLY A 119 1.40 -9.00 25.13
#